data_AF-A0A378LZF4-F1
#
_entry.id   AF-A0A378LZF4-F1
#
_cell.length_a   1.000
_cell.length_b   1.000
_cell.length_c   1.000
_cell.angle_alpha   90.00
_cell.angle_beta   90.00
_cell.angle_gamma   90.00
#
_symmetry.space_group_name_H-M   'P 1'
#
loop_
_entity.id
_entity.type
_entity.pdbx_description
1 polymer ?
#
loop_
_entity_poly.entity_id
_entity_poly.type
_entity_poly.pdbx_seq_one_letter_code
_entity_poly.pdbx_strand_id
1 'polypeptide(L)'
;MTIELIRTGEKDINNYEQTLSDFGYTDLRKEVKEDAIAVWKYFCSEGLVKNGLKKFVSEYFKFYQKENKSLRQFFNEWGKNNHFNKPRAINYSSEYTMSDNFQFPETTPILYGELTADFFYDILLQNGYLSADLGAGPEHGKWAHSIQMYLLEEARKEGTLQLHSASVCHFLQTISQVKGPYESLSLWNILFDSFEEHLYTFPNNITKILSSDWDASEAAKFFSTKLNAYADKFKRIAKEEASYEGYAKKKYLSRLNEASYIFYKEKCALLWFASKEKNDKSDSVLINSLNSCSLGS
;
A
#
# COMPACT_ATOMS: atom_id res chain seq x y z
N MET A 1 -27.20 -4.23 6.67
CA MET A 1 -26.69 -5.47 7.31
C MET A 1 -25.17 -5.39 7.26
N THR A 2 -24.46 -5.67 8.35
CA THR A 2 -22.99 -5.54 8.39
C THR A 2 -22.34 -6.71 7.65
N ILE A 3 -21.26 -6.43 6.91
CA ILE A 3 -20.48 -7.47 6.22
C ILE A 3 -19.60 -8.18 7.25
N GLU A 4 -19.57 -9.50 7.18
CA GLU A 4 -18.86 -10.37 8.12
C GLU A 4 -17.66 -11.07 7.47
N LEU A 5 -16.67 -11.41 8.30
CA LEU A 5 -15.54 -12.23 7.88
C LEU A 5 -15.99 -13.67 7.68
N ILE A 6 -15.68 -14.24 6.51
CA ILE A 6 -15.93 -15.63 6.17
C ILE A 6 -14.73 -16.45 6.66
N ARG A 7 -14.90 -17.16 7.78
CA ARG A 7 -13.82 -18.01 8.31
C ARG A 7 -13.62 -19.25 7.45
N THR A 8 -12.45 -19.86 7.58
CA THR A 8 -12.11 -21.06 6.81
C THR A 8 -13.15 -22.18 7.03
N GLY A 9 -13.80 -22.61 5.95
CA GLY A 9 -14.84 -23.66 5.96
C GLY A 9 -16.27 -23.15 6.15
N GLU A 10 -16.47 -21.86 6.41
CA GLU A 10 -17.80 -21.25 6.52
C GLU A 10 -18.38 -20.88 5.16
N LYS A 11 -19.71 -20.82 5.09
CA LYS A 11 -20.42 -20.31 3.90
C LYS A 11 -20.47 -18.79 3.95
N ASP A 12 -20.39 -18.20 2.77
CA ASP A 12 -20.62 -16.78 2.59
C ASP A 12 -22.11 -16.46 2.76
N ILE A 13 -22.44 -15.66 3.77
CA ILE A 13 -23.80 -15.19 4.08
C ILE A 13 -23.98 -13.70 3.80
N ASN A 14 -22.94 -13.02 3.32
CA ASN A 14 -22.93 -11.59 3.13
C ASN A 14 -23.79 -11.19 1.93
N ASN A 15 -24.53 -10.08 2.07
CA ASN A 15 -25.27 -9.47 0.97
C ASN A 15 -24.57 -8.21 0.47
N TYR A 16 -23.47 -8.40 -0.26
CA TYR A 16 -22.65 -7.31 -0.78
C TYR A 16 -23.41 -6.33 -1.67
N GLU A 17 -24.34 -6.81 -2.49
CA GLU A 17 -25.12 -5.97 -3.39
C GLU A 17 -26.08 -5.05 -2.63
N GLN A 18 -26.76 -5.58 -1.60
CA GLN A 18 -27.58 -4.75 -0.72
C GLN A 18 -26.71 -3.75 0.04
N THR A 19 -25.56 -4.15 0.58
CA THR A 19 -24.70 -3.23 1.33
C THR A 19 -24.11 -2.12 0.44
N LEU A 20 -23.72 -2.42 -0.80
CA LEU A 20 -23.33 -1.38 -1.77
C LEU A 20 -24.50 -0.41 -2.03
N SER A 21 -25.72 -0.93 -2.15
CA SER A 21 -26.93 -0.11 -2.32
C SER A 21 -27.21 0.76 -1.09
N ASP A 22 -27.03 0.22 0.12
CA ASP A 22 -27.15 0.94 1.39
C ASP A 22 -26.12 2.09 1.49
N PHE A 23 -24.94 1.92 0.90
CA PHE A 23 -23.92 2.96 0.75
C PHE A 23 -24.18 3.93 -0.43
N GLY A 24 -25.31 3.79 -1.14
CA GLY A 24 -25.73 4.68 -2.22
C GLY A 24 -25.24 4.30 -3.62
N TYR A 25 -24.67 3.12 -3.81
CA TYR A 25 -24.18 2.63 -5.10
C TYR A 25 -25.23 1.81 -5.87
N THR A 26 -26.38 2.43 -6.15
CA THR A 26 -27.51 1.77 -6.84
C THR A 26 -27.31 1.64 -8.36
N ASP A 27 -26.60 2.59 -8.97
CA ASP A 27 -26.51 2.73 -10.43
C ASP A 27 -25.10 2.48 -10.99
N LEU A 28 -24.31 1.66 -10.28
CA LEU A 28 -23.02 1.20 -10.79
C LEU A 28 -23.21 0.40 -12.08
N ARG A 29 -22.34 0.65 -13.08
CA ARG A 29 -22.20 -0.23 -14.24
C ARG A 29 -22.00 -1.66 -13.74
N LYS A 30 -22.68 -2.61 -14.38
CA LYS A 30 -22.76 -4.00 -13.94
C LYS A 30 -21.37 -4.59 -13.66
N GLU A 31 -20.44 -4.41 -14.59
CA GLU A 31 -19.08 -4.96 -14.49
C GLU A 31 -18.29 -4.36 -13.32
N VAL A 32 -18.49 -3.06 -13.05
CA VAL A 32 -17.84 -2.38 -11.92
C VAL A 32 -18.40 -2.87 -10.59
N LYS A 33 -19.72 -3.08 -10.52
CA LYS A 33 -20.39 -3.64 -9.34
C LYS A 33 -19.92 -5.07 -9.07
N GLU A 34 -19.87 -5.91 -10.10
CA GLU A 34 -19.40 -7.30 -10.02
C GLU A 34 -17.93 -7.36 -9.56
N ASP A 35 -17.05 -6.51 -10.11
CA ASP A 35 -15.66 -6.41 -9.68
C ASP A 35 -15.53 -5.95 -8.22
N ALA A 36 -16.30 -4.93 -7.81
CA ALA A 36 -16.30 -4.44 -6.43
C ALA A 36 -16.73 -5.53 -5.44
N ILE A 37 -17.80 -6.28 -5.76
CA ILE A 37 -18.25 -7.40 -4.95
C ILE A 37 -17.20 -8.51 -4.90
N ALA A 38 -16.56 -8.85 -6.02
CA ALA A 38 -15.52 -9.87 -6.06
C ALA A 38 -14.32 -9.50 -5.17
N VAL A 39 -13.87 -8.25 -5.22
CA VAL A 39 -12.82 -7.72 -4.35
C VAL A 39 -13.23 -7.73 -2.88
N TRP A 40 -14.45 -7.28 -2.57
CA TRP A 40 -14.94 -7.26 -1.19
C TRP A 40 -15.00 -8.68 -0.62
N LYS A 41 -15.56 -9.61 -1.38
CA LYS A 41 -15.63 -11.03 -1.03
C LYS A 41 -14.25 -11.65 -0.81
N TYR A 42 -13.26 -11.28 -1.63
CA TYR A 42 -11.88 -11.72 -1.43
C TYR A 42 -11.35 -11.30 -0.05
N PHE A 43 -11.52 -10.03 0.32
CA PHE A 43 -11.06 -9.53 1.63
C PHE A 43 -11.94 -9.97 2.81
N CYS A 44 -13.15 -10.45 2.57
CA CYS A 44 -13.93 -11.16 3.58
C CYS A 44 -13.47 -12.61 3.76
N SER A 45 -12.73 -13.20 2.82
CA SER A 45 -12.32 -14.61 2.90
C SER A 45 -10.99 -14.76 3.65
N GLU A 46 -11.07 -15.24 4.89
CA GLU A 46 -9.90 -15.43 5.74
C GLU A 46 -8.85 -16.36 5.09
N GLY A 47 -9.30 -17.47 4.50
CA GLY A 47 -8.43 -18.46 3.88
C GLY A 47 -7.69 -17.91 2.65
N LEU A 48 -8.40 -17.17 1.78
CA LEU A 48 -7.78 -16.57 0.58
C LEU A 48 -6.74 -15.52 0.96
N VAL A 49 -7.08 -14.63 1.90
CA VAL A 49 -6.16 -13.58 2.37
C VAL A 49 -4.91 -14.20 3.00
N LYS A 50 -5.06 -15.18 3.91
CA LYS A 50 -3.91 -15.85 4.55
C LYS A 50 -3.00 -16.54 3.53
N ASN A 51 -3.57 -17.21 2.52
CA ASN A 51 -2.79 -17.85 1.47
C ASN A 51 -1.99 -16.81 0.65
N GLY A 52 -2.62 -15.72 0.25
CA GLY A 52 -1.93 -14.64 -0.47
C GLY A 52 -0.84 -13.98 0.38
N LEU A 53 -1.07 -13.77 1.68
CA LEU A 53 -0.06 -13.21 2.59
C LEU A 53 1.14 -14.15 2.74
N LYS A 54 0.91 -15.46 2.73
CA LYS A 54 1.98 -16.46 2.80
C LYS A 54 2.86 -16.42 1.55
N LYS A 55 2.23 -16.26 0.39
CA LYS A 55 2.92 -16.05 -0.89
C LYS A 55 3.74 -14.76 -0.84
N PHE A 56 3.13 -13.66 -0.41
CA PHE A 56 3.78 -12.36 -0.29
C PHE A 56 5.07 -12.42 0.56
N VAL A 57 4.99 -12.91 1.81
CA VAL A 57 6.16 -12.95 2.69
C VAL A 57 7.26 -13.84 2.12
N SER A 58 6.89 -14.95 1.48
CA SER A 58 7.83 -15.88 0.85
C SER A 58 8.55 -15.26 -0.34
N GLU A 59 7.81 -14.57 -1.23
CA GLU A 59 8.38 -13.91 -2.40
C GLU A 59 9.27 -12.72 -2.01
N TYR A 60 8.82 -11.90 -1.07
CA TYR A 60 9.64 -10.80 -0.59
C TYR A 60 10.87 -11.29 0.17
N PHE A 61 10.80 -12.39 0.91
CA PHE A 61 11.97 -12.98 1.56
C PHE A 61 13.01 -13.43 0.54
N LYS A 62 12.59 -14.17 -0.50
CA LYS A 62 13.47 -14.57 -1.61
C LYS A 62 14.07 -13.35 -2.33
N PHE A 63 13.27 -12.30 -2.53
CA PHE A 63 13.73 -11.06 -3.13
C PHE A 63 14.80 -10.37 -2.27
N TYR A 64 14.57 -10.32 -0.96
CA TYR A 64 15.52 -9.75 0.00
C TYR A 64 16.84 -10.53 0.03
N GLN A 65 16.80 -11.86 0.02
CA GLN A 65 18.01 -12.70 0.09
C GLN A 65 18.98 -12.50 -1.09
N LYS A 66 18.48 -12.08 -2.26
CA LYS A 66 19.34 -11.86 -3.44
C LYS A 66 20.28 -10.66 -3.28
N GLU A 67 19.77 -9.53 -2.79
CA GLU A 67 20.47 -8.24 -2.86
C GLU A 67 20.19 -7.31 -1.64
N ASN A 68 19.61 -7.83 -0.55
CA ASN A 68 19.16 -7.05 0.62
C ASN A 68 18.22 -5.87 0.25
N LYS A 69 17.42 -6.03 -0.80
CA LYS A 69 16.55 -4.98 -1.33
C LYS A 69 15.38 -4.67 -0.39
N SER A 70 14.98 -3.41 -0.36
CA SER A 70 13.87 -2.89 0.46
C SER A 70 12.49 -3.26 -0.11
N LEU A 71 11.45 -3.16 0.72
CA LEU A 71 10.04 -3.28 0.27
C LEU A 71 9.69 -2.30 -0.85
N ARG A 72 10.25 -1.08 -0.85
CA ARG A 72 10.03 -0.11 -1.95
C ARG A 72 10.57 -0.66 -3.26
N GLN A 73 11.76 -1.26 -3.24
CA GLN A 73 12.34 -1.87 -4.44
C GLN A 73 11.54 -3.09 -4.89
N PHE A 74 11.04 -3.90 -3.95
CA PHE A 74 10.12 -5.00 -4.27
C PHE A 74 8.88 -4.49 -5.01
N PHE A 75 8.17 -3.50 -4.46
CA PHE A 75 6.96 -2.95 -5.10
C PHE A 75 7.25 -2.16 -6.38
N ASN A 76 8.43 -1.55 -6.52
CA ASN A 76 8.85 -0.97 -7.79
C ASN A 76 8.97 -2.05 -8.86
N GLU A 77 9.71 -3.13 -8.59
CA GLU A 77 9.95 -4.20 -9.57
C GLU A 77 8.67 -5.01 -9.83
N TRP A 78 7.96 -5.41 -8.78
CA TRP A 78 6.68 -6.11 -8.90
C TRP A 78 5.65 -5.22 -9.60
N GLY A 79 5.49 -3.96 -9.20
CA GLY A 79 4.51 -3.05 -9.77
C GLY A 79 4.70 -2.85 -11.29
N LYS A 80 5.94 -2.64 -11.74
CA LYS A 80 6.27 -2.52 -13.17
C LYS A 80 5.85 -3.75 -13.98
N ASN A 81 5.94 -4.94 -13.40
CA ASN A 81 5.52 -6.18 -14.06
C ASN A 81 4.02 -6.44 -13.98
N ASN A 82 3.29 -5.62 -13.21
CA ASN A 82 1.88 -5.81 -12.85
C ASN A 82 1.01 -4.59 -13.15
N HIS A 83 1.37 -3.83 -14.18
CA HIS A 83 0.63 -2.65 -14.65
C HIS A 83 0.62 -1.44 -13.69
N PHE A 84 1.21 -1.54 -12.51
CA PHE A 84 1.36 -0.44 -11.56
C PHE A 84 2.61 0.40 -11.84
N ASN A 85 2.64 1.63 -11.31
CA ASN A 85 3.70 2.62 -11.51
C ASN A 85 3.97 2.87 -13.01
N LYS A 86 2.94 2.77 -13.85
CA LYS A 86 2.96 3.06 -15.29
C LYS A 86 1.99 4.20 -15.60
N PRO A 87 2.31 5.42 -15.11
CA PRO A 87 1.45 6.58 -15.25
C PRO A 87 1.20 6.87 -16.73
N ARG A 88 0.01 7.40 -17.04
CA ARG A 88 -0.27 7.96 -18.36
C ARG A 88 -0.06 9.46 -18.29
N ALA A 89 0.26 10.10 -19.42
CA ALA A 89 0.26 11.55 -19.47
C ALA A 89 -1.18 12.04 -19.21
N ILE A 90 -1.40 12.72 -18.09
CA ILE A 90 -2.69 13.34 -17.74
C ILE A 90 -2.50 14.86 -17.79
N ASN A 91 -3.53 15.55 -18.28
CA ASN A 91 -3.58 17.01 -18.22
C ASN A 91 -3.71 17.47 -16.76
N TYR A 92 -2.79 18.31 -16.32
CA TYR A 92 -2.75 18.78 -14.94
C TYR A 92 -3.75 19.92 -14.72
N SER A 93 -4.38 19.92 -13.55
CA SER A 93 -5.01 21.13 -13.01
C SER A 93 -3.92 22.18 -12.73
N SER A 94 -4.26 23.45 -12.91
CA SER A 94 -3.39 24.58 -12.54
C SER A 94 -3.16 24.68 -11.02
N GLU A 95 -3.86 23.88 -10.21
CA GLU A 95 -3.68 23.81 -8.76
C GLU A 95 -2.42 23.03 -8.33
N TYR A 96 -1.78 22.30 -9.24
CA TYR A 96 -0.60 21.50 -8.93
C TYR A 96 0.70 22.24 -9.25
N THR A 97 1.63 22.24 -8.30
CA THR A 97 3.00 22.76 -8.50
C THR A 97 3.94 21.59 -8.71
N MET A 98 4.66 21.56 -9.82
CA MET A 98 5.54 20.46 -10.20
C MET A 98 7.00 20.91 -10.27
N SER A 99 7.93 19.96 -10.16
CA SER A 99 9.35 20.23 -10.45
C SER A 99 9.55 20.59 -11.92
N ASP A 100 10.65 21.28 -12.25
CA ASP A 100 10.98 21.61 -13.64
C ASP A 100 11.05 20.37 -14.53
N ASN A 101 10.48 20.46 -15.74
CA ASN A 101 10.40 19.36 -16.71
C ASN A 101 9.79 18.07 -16.16
N PHE A 102 8.82 18.19 -15.24
CA PHE A 102 8.19 17.02 -14.61
C PHE A 102 7.60 16.05 -15.62
N GLN A 103 7.96 14.79 -15.45
CA GLN A 103 7.28 13.64 -16.04
C GLN A 103 7.00 12.66 -14.91
N PHE A 104 5.84 12.03 -14.95
CA PHE A 104 5.47 11.04 -13.96
C PHE A 104 6.47 9.86 -13.96
N PRO A 105 7.21 9.64 -12.86
CA PRO A 105 8.24 8.61 -12.84
C PRO A 105 7.63 7.21 -12.70
N GLU A 106 8.24 6.20 -13.31
CA GLU A 106 7.80 4.80 -13.21
C GLU A 106 8.23 4.10 -11.90
N THR A 107 8.24 4.83 -10.79
CA THR A 107 8.60 4.30 -9.48
C THR A 107 7.59 4.71 -8.43
N THR A 108 7.52 3.97 -7.34
CA THR A 108 6.62 4.27 -6.23
C THR A 108 7.01 5.62 -5.58
N PRO A 109 6.07 6.58 -5.53
CA PRO A 109 6.27 7.84 -4.83
C PRO A 109 6.41 7.65 -3.31
N ILE A 110 6.97 8.67 -2.68
CA ILE A 110 6.93 8.90 -1.25
C ILE A 110 5.88 9.99 -1.02
N LEU A 111 4.85 9.67 -0.23
CA LEU A 111 3.89 10.64 0.24
C LEU A 111 4.50 11.57 1.31
N TYR A 112 4.22 12.86 1.19
CA TYR A 112 4.46 13.88 2.21
C TYR A 112 3.17 14.67 2.48
N GLY A 113 2.86 14.90 3.76
CA GLY A 113 1.63 15.58 4.18
C GLY A 113 0.38 14.71 4.08
N GLU A 114 -0.76 15.25 4.50
CA GLU A 114 -2.07 14.61 4.40
C GLU A 114 -2.60 14.73 2.97
N LEU A 115 -2.83 13.59 2.31
CA LEU A 115 -3.42 13.59 0.98
C LEU A 115 -4.86 14.10 1.02
N THR A 116 -5.18 15.06 0.17
CA THR A 116 -6.58 15.36 -0.13
C THR A 116 -7.18 14.26 -1.00
N ALA A 117 -8.49 14.10 -0.94
CA ALA A 117 -9.23 13.15 -1.77
C ALA A 117 -8.87 13.32 -3.25
N ASP A 118 -8.96 14.54 -3.79
CA ASP A 118 -8.62 14.82 -5.20
C ASP A 118 -7.20 14.39 -5.56
N PHE A 119 -6.22 14.73 -4.72
CA PHE A 119 -4.83 14.40 -5.00
C PHE A 119 -4.57 12.88 -4.93
N PHE A 120 -5.29 12.17 -4.05
CA PHE A 120 -5.24 10.72 -3.98
C PHE A 120 -5.91 10.05 -5.20
N TYR A 121 -7.13 10.45 -5.57
CA TYR A 121 -7.88 9.85 -6.66
C TYR A 121 -7.29 10.19 -8.04
N ASP A 122 -7.03 11.48 -8.29
CA ASP A 122 -6.64 11.99 -9.62
C ASP A 122 -5.17 11.75 -9.93
N ILE A 123 -4.31 11.71 -8.91
CA ILE A 123 -2.87 11.53 -9.12
C ILE A 123 -2.42 10.12 -8.77
N LEU A 124 -2.70 9.60 -7.57
CA LEU A 124 -2.21 8.26 -7.20
C LEU A 124 -3.00 7.14 -7.88
N LEU A 125 -4.30 7.03 -7.61
CA LEU A 125 -5.09 5.90 -8.08
C LEU A 125 -5.30 5.92 -9.60
N GLN A 126 -5.64 7.09 -10.18
CA GLN A 126 -5.84 7.20 -11.63
C GLN A 126 -4.56 6.88 -12.44
N ASN A 127 -3.37 7.15 -11.89
CA ASN A 127 -2.10 6.77 -12.54
C ASN A 127 -1.59 5.38 -12.14
N GLY A 128 -2.34 4.63 -11.33
CA GLY A 128 -1.98 3.28 -10.92
C GLY A 128 -0.69 3.22 -10.11
N TYR A 129 -0.44 4.22 -9.27
CA TYR A 129 0.73 4.20 -8.38
C TYR A 129 0.49 3.31 -7.16
N LEU A 130 1.46 2.45 -6.88
CA LEU A 130 1.63 1.91 -5.53
C LEU A 130 2.32 2.97 -4.68
N SER A 131 1.94 3.08 -3.42
CA SER A 131 2.52 4.04 -2.47
C SER A 131 2.83 3.40 -1.13
N ALA A 132 3.73 4.06 -0.40
CA ALA A 132 3.86 3.82 1.03
C ALA A 132 2.81 4.64 1.80
N ASP A 133 2.21 4.04 2.81
CA ASP A 133 1.14 4.60 3.65
C ASP A 133 1.74 5.52 4.73
N LEU A 134 2.47 6.54 4.28
CA LEU A 134 3.19 7.46 5.15
C LEU A 134 2.19 8.36 5.87
N GLY A 135 2.11 8.23 7.19
CA GLY A 135 1.21 9.03 8.03
C GLY A 135 0.14 8.21 8.76
N ALA A 136 -0.14 6.98 8.31
CA ALA A 136 -1.15 6.11 8.91
C ALA A 136 -0.73 5.43 10.23
N GLY A 137 0.47 5.74 10.73
CA GLY A 137 1.00 5.19 11.97
C GLY A 137 1.53 3.75 11.87
N PRO A 138 2.11 3.22 12.96
CA PRO A 138 2.77 1.92 12.96
C PRO A 138 1.77 0.75 12.91
N GLU A 139 0.53 0.93 13.37
CA GLU A 139 -0.51 -0.10 13.38
C GLU A 139 -1.06 -0.39 11.99
N HIS A 140 -1.22 0.65 11.16
CA HIS A 140 -1.56 0.50 9.76
C HIS A 140 -0.41 -0.13 8.97
N GLY A 141 0.83 0.11 9.39
CA GLY A 141 2.02 -0.31 8.66
C GLY A 141 2.34 0.62 7.50
N LYS A 142 3.49 0.41 6.84
CA LYS A 142 3.97 1.31 5.79
C LYS A 142 3.47 0.94 4.38
N TRP A 143 2.97 -0.27 4.19
CA TRP A 143 2.72 -0.85 2.86
C TRP A 143 1.44 -1.68 2.81
N ALA A 144 0.52 -1.49 3.75
CA ALA A 144 -0.66 -2.34 3.86
C ALA A 144 -1.52 -2.28 2.60
N HIS A 145 -1.75 -1.09 2.03
CA HIS A 145 -2.51 -0.98 0.78
C HIS A 145 -1.78 -1.58 -0.41
N SER A 146 -0.46 -1.37 -0.53
CA SER A 146 0.33 -2.02 -1.58
C SER A 146 0.31 -3.56 -1.45
N ILE A 147 0.25 -4.08 -0.23
CA ILE A 147 0.07 -5.52 0.02
C ILE A 147 -1.33 -5.97 -0.40
N GLN A 148 -2.39 -5.24 -0.06
CA GLN A 148 -3.76 -5.54 -0.54
C GLN A 148 -3.80 -5.65 -2.08
N MET A 149 -3.14 -4.74 -2.80
CA MET A 149 -3.06 -4.80 -4.27
C MET A 149 -2.27 -6.02 -4.77
N TYR A 150 -1.18 -6.37 -4.09
CA TYR A 150 -0.43 -7.59 -4.38
C TYR A 150 -1.33 -8.82 -4.23
N LEU A 151 -2.09 -8.92 -3.13
CA LEU A 151 -2.95 -10.06 -2.86
C LEU A 151 -3.97 -10.27 -3.98
N LEU A 152 -4.66 -9.21 -4.39
CA LEU A 152 -5.66 -9.28 -5.44
C LEU A 152 -5.06 -9.63 -6.80
N GLU A 153 -3.94 -9.00 -7.18
CA GLU A 153 -3.37 -9.20 -8.52
C GLU A 153 -2.77 -10.60 -8.66
N GLU A 154 -2.16 -11.13 -7.60
CA GLU A 154 -1.70 -12.52 -7.58
C GLU A 154 -2.87 -13.51 -7.58
N ALA A 155 -3.94 -13.25 -6.80
CA ALA A 155 -5.16 -14.07 -6.84
C ALA A 155 -5.82 -14.07 -8.23
N ARG A 156 -5.80 -12.93 -8.92
CA ARG A 156 -6.33 -12.78 -10.29
C ARG A 156 -5.55 -13.63 -11.29
N LYS A 157 -4.21 -13.60 -11.23
CA LYS A 157 -3.36 -14.43 -12.10
C LYS A 157 -3.54 -15.92 -11.85
N GLU A 158 -3.80 -16.30 -10.60
CA GLU A 158 -4.06 -17.69 -10.19
C GLU A 158 -5.49 -18.14 -10.52
N GLY A 159 -6.37 -17.22 -10.93
CA GLY A 159 -7.77 -17.49 -11.25
C GLY A 159 -8.68 -17.66 -10.03
N THR A 160 -8.18 -17.40 -8.82
CA THR A 160 -8.97 -17.45 -7.57
C THR A 160 -9.78 -16.17 -7.35
N LEU A 161 -9.37 -15.06 -7.96
CA LEU A 161 -10.16 -13.84 -8.12
C LEU A 161 -10.48 -13.64 -9.60
N GLN A 162 -11.76 -13.46 -9.94
CA GLN A 162 -12.19 -13.16 -11.30
C GLN A 162 -12.71 -11.73 -11.34
N LEU A 163 -12.14 -10.93 -12.25
CA LEU A 163 -12.55 -9.55 -12.51
C LEU A 163 -12.86 -9.42 -14.01
N HIS A 164 -13.81 -8.56 -14.33
CA HIS A 164 -14.04 -8.02 -15.65
C HIS A 164 -12.90 -7.08 -16.06
N SER A 165 -12.35 -6.32 -15.10
CA SER A 165 -11.16 -5.51 -15.30
C SER A 165 -9.93 -6.36 -15.67
N ALA A 166 -9.17 -5.90 -16.67
CA ALA A 166 -8.00 -6.63 -17.18
C ALA A 166 -6.87 -6.84 -16.15
N SER A 167 -6.79 -5.96 -15.14
CA SER A 167 -5.86 -6.05 -14.01
C SER A 167 -6.45 -5.33 -12.80
N VAL A 168 -5.90 -5.58 -11.61
CA VAL A 168 -6.29 -4.84 -10.40
C VAL A 168 -5.98 -3.35 -10.55
N CYS A 169 -4.87 -2.99 -11.21
CA CYS A 169 -4.56 -1.60 -11.51
C CYS A 169 -5.68 -0.92 -12.32
N HIS A 170 -6.21 -1.57 -13.36
CA HIS A 170 -7.32 -1.03 -14.14
C HIS A 170 -8.61 -0.93 -13.30
N PHE A 171 -8.87 -1.90 -12.42
CA PHE A 171 -9.98 -1.80 -11.49
C PHE A 171 -9.86 -0.56 -10.58
N LEU A 172 -8.69 -0.32 -9.98
CA LEU A 172 -8.43 0.86 -9.14
C LEU A 172 -8.61 2.17 -9.91
N GLN A 173 -8.09 2.25 -11.12
CA GLN A 173 -8.27 3.40 -12.01
C GLN A 173 -9.75 3.64 -12.35
N THR A 174 -10.54 2.57 -12.44
CA THR A 174 -11.98 2.67 -12.70
C THR A 174 -12.73 3.20 -11.49
N ILE A 175 -12.49 2.64 -10.30
CA ILE A 175 -13.18 3.08 -9.09
C ILE A 175 -12.76 4.47 -8.62
N SER A 176 -11.55 4.95 -8.95
CA SER A 176 -11.13 6.32 -8.62
C SER A 176 -11.96 7.39 -9.33
N GLN A 177 -12.63 7.02 -10.43
CA GLN A 177 -13.51 7.91 -11.18
C GLN A 177 -14.99 7.77 -10.78
N VAL A 178 -15.32 6.82 -9.90
CA VAL A 178 -16.68 6.63 -9.40
C VAL A 178 -16.88 7.53 -8.19
N LYS A 179 -17.77 8.52 -8.34
CA LYS A 179 -18.14 9.41 -7.24
C LYS A 179 -19.26 8.77 -6.43
N GLY A 180 -18.98 8.49 -5.16
CA GLY A 180 -19.99 8.10 -4.18
C GLY A 180 -20.85 9.29 -3.74
N PRO A 181 -21.90 9.04 -2.94
CA PRO A 181 -22.73 10.11 -2.37
C PRO A 181 -21.94 11.00 -1.38
N TYR A 182 -20.89 10.46 -0.77
CA TYR A 182 -19.98 11.15 0.14
C TYR A 182 -18.54 10.69 -0.11
N GLU A 183 -17.56 11.59 0.05
CA GLU A 183 -16.13 11.25 -0.09
C GLU A 183 -15.69 10.14 0.86
N SER A 184 -16.17 10.18 2.11
CA SER A 184 -15.89 9.18 3.14
C SER A 184 -16.49 7.79 2.86
N LEU A 185 -17.40 7.70 1.89
CA LEU A 185 -18.03 6.45 1.45
C LEU A 185 -17.66 6.12 0.00
N SER A 186 -16.47 6.54 -0.45
CA SER A 186 -15.93 6.10 -1.74
C SER A 186 -15.80 4.58 -1.81
N LEU A 187 -15.79 4.01 -3.01
CA LEU A 187 -15.49 2.59 -3.20
C LEU A 187 -14.09 2.23 -2.68
N TRP A 188 -13.13 3.16 -2.71
CA TRP A 188 -11.82 2.96 -2.10
C TRP A 188 -11.93 2.73 -0.59
N ASN A 189 -12.63 3.62 0.12
CA ASN A 189 -12.79 3.50 1.58
C ASN A 189 -13.57 2.25 1.96
N ILE A 190 -14.55 1.81 1.17
CA ILE A 190 -15.29 0.58 1.45
C ILE A 190 -14.42 -0.67 1.26
N LEU A 191 -13.61 -0.70 0.19
CA LEU A 191 -12.93 -1.93 -0.25
C LEU A 191 -11.51 -2.08 0.29
N PHE A 192 -10.82 -0.99 0.61
CA PHE A 192 -9.38 -0.99 0.89
C PHE A 192 -8.98 -0.22 2.14
N ASP A 193 -9.78 0.76 2.56
CA ASP A 193 -9.48 1.64 3.69
C ASP A 193 -10.69 1.80 4.61
N SER A 194 -11.33 0.67 4.93
CA SER A 194 -12.55 0.63 5.74
C SER A 194 -12.19 0.65 7.23
N PHE A 195 -13.07 1.16 8.09
CA PHE A 195 -12.91 1.07 9.55
C PHE A 195 -13.51 -0.21 10.17
N GLU A 196 -13.82 -1.22 9.35
CA GLU A 196 -14.38 -2.50 9.81
C GLU A 196 -13.28 -3.36 10.45
N GLU A 197 -13.11 -3.26 11.77
CA GLU A 197 -11.99 -3.84 12.52
C GLU A 197 -11.86 -5.37 12.44
N HIS A 198 -12.86 -6.08 11.91
CA HIS A 198 -12.86 -7.53 11.73
C HIS A 198 -12.57 -7.97 10.28
N LEU A 199 -12.47 -7.06 9.32
CA LEU A 199 -12.30 -7.37 7.89
C LEU A 199 -10.92 -7.00 7.36
N TYR A 200 -10.46 -7.65 6.28
CA TYR A 200 -9.19 -7.32 5.62
C TYR A 200 -9.28 -6.14 4.64
N THR A 201 -10.47 -5.58 4.47
CA THR A 201 -10.68 -4.24 3.89
C THR A 201 -10.15 -3.15 4.82
N PHE A 202 -9.98 -3.44 6.13
CA PHE A 202 -9.25 -2.58 7.06
C PHE A 202 -7.74 -2.90 7.02
N PRO A 203 -6.88 -2.00 6.52
CA PRO A 203 -5.45 -2.26 6.32
C PRO A 203 -4.69 -2.63 7.61
N ASN A 204 -5.13 -2.15 8.77
CA ASN A 204 -4.50 -2.52 10.05
C ASN A 204 -4.57 -4.04 10.29
N ASN A 205 -5.60 -4.73 9.80
CA ASN A 205 -5.71 -6.17 9.94
C ASN A 205 -4.68 -6.93 9.11
N ILE A 206 -4.26 -6.38 7.97
CA ILE A 206 -3.14 -6.92 7.16
C ILE A 206 -1.82 -6.80 7.94
N THR A 207 -1.56 -5.64 8.54
CA THR A 207 -0.34 -5.43 9.34
C THR A 207 -0.34 -6.25 10.62
N LYS A 208 -1.49 -6.37 11.29
CA LYS A 208 -1.67 -7.15 12.51
C LYS A 208 -1.38 -8.63 12.27
N ILE A 209 -1.94 -9.22 11.22
CA ILE A 209 -1.66 -10.63 10.90
C ILE A 209 -0.18 -10.80 10.56
N LEU A 210 0.39 -9.97 9.68
CA LEU A 210 1.80 -10.06 9.27
C LEU A 210 2.80 -9.87 10.42
N SER A 211 2.39 -9.21 11.50
CA SER A 211 3.21 -9.02 12.71
C SER A 211 3.07 -10.15 13.74
N SER A 212 2.03 -10.97 13.63
CA SER A 212 1.75 -12.08 14.56
C SER A 212 2.45 -13.40 14.20
N ASP A 213 2.34 -14.39 15.08
CA ASP A 213 2.88 -15.76 14.89
C ASP A 213 1.96 -16.68 14.05
N TRP A 214 1.25 -16.13 13.07
CA TRP A 214 0.26 -16.87 12.27
C TRP A 214 0.88 -17.90 11.31
N ASP A 215 2.14 -17.72 10.91
CA ASP A 215 2.90 -18.62 10.05
C ASP A 215 4.31 -18.82 10.67
N ALA A 216 4.69 -20.09 10.88
CA ALA A 216 5.93 -20.46 11.55
C ALA A 216 7.18 -20.43 10.64
N SER A 217 7.01 -20.14 9.35
CA SER A 217 8.10 -20.07 8.36
C SER A 217 9.11 -18.98 8.68
N GLU A 218 10.35 -19.20 8.23
CA GLU A 218 11.42 -18.21 8.37
C GLU A 218 11.06 -16.89 7.69
N ALA A 219 10.43 -16.95 6.51
CA ALA A 219 9.99 -15.77 5.77
C ALA A 219 8.98 -14.91 6.56
N ALA A 220 8.00 -15.54 7.20
CA ALA A 220 7.01 -14.84 8.03
C ALA A 220 7.67 -14.21 9.27
N LYS A 221 8.53 -14.95 9.98
CA LYS A 221 9.29 -14.44 11.14
C LYS A 221 10.18 -13.25 10.77
N PHE A 222 10.89 -13.35 9.65
CA PHE A 222 11.69 -12.26 9.10
C PHE A 222 10.84 -11.01 8.81
N PHE A 223 9.67 -11.19 8.20
CA PHE A 223 8.79 -10.09 7.87
C PHE A 223 8.21 -9.42 9.11
N SER A 224 7.71 -10.21 10.07
CA SER A 224 7.22 -9.71 11.37
C SER A 224 8.31 -8.91 12.09
N THR A 225 9.55 -9.40 12.12
CA THR A 225 10.69 -8.68 12.70
C THR A 225 10.91 -7.32 12.04
N LYS A 226 10.79 -7.23 10.70
CA LYS A 226 10.87 -5.96 9.97
C LYS A 226 9.74 -5.00 10.30
N LEU A 227 8.50 -5.49 10.47
CA LEU A 227 7.36 -4.65 10.86
C LEU A 227 7.52 -4.12 12.29
N ASN A 228 7.92 -4.97 13.23
CA ASN A 228 8.18 -4.57 14.61
C ASN A 228 9.30 -3.53 14.70
N ALA A 229 10.40 -3.74 13.98
CA ALA A 229 11.50 -2.76 13.91
C ALA A 229 11.06 -1.41 13.32
N TYR A 230 10.12 -1.41 12.37
CA TYR A 230 9.52 -0.18 11.85
C TYR A 230 8.65 0.51 12.92
N ALA A 231 7.82 -0.24 13.64
CA ALA A 231 6.98 0.29 14.71
C ALA A 231 7.83 0.92 15.83
N ASP A 232 8.92 0.28 16.24
CA ASP A 232 9.84 0.79 17.25
C ASP A 232 10.56 2.06 16.78
N LYS A 233 11.01 2.06 15.52
CA LYS A 233 11.59 3.27 14.91
C LYS A 233 10.59 4.42 14.87
N PHE A 234 9.33 4.15 14.53
CA PHE A 234 8.28 5.17 14.50
C PHE A 234 8.05 5.75 15.90
N LYS A 235 7.89 4.90 16.92
CA LYS A 235 7.70 5.32 18.32
C LYS A 235 8.88 6.16 18.81
N ARG A 236 10.12 5.78 18.47
CA ARG A 236 11.31 6.55 18.82
C ARG A 236 11.30 7.94 18.17
N ILE A 237 11.01 8.02 16.87
CA ILE A 237 10.93 9.30 16.14
C ILE A 237 9.83 10.19 16.72
N ALA A 238 8.66 9.65 17.01
CA ALA A 238 7.55 10.40 17.61
C ALA A 238 7.95 11.00 18.98
N LYS A 239 8.78 10.29 19.75
CA LYS A 239 9.32 10.77 21.02
C LYS A 239 10.42 11.83 20.86
N GLU A 240 11.33 11.66 19.89
CA GLU A 240 12.51 12.51 19.70
C GLU A 240 12.21 13.81 18.94
N GLU A 241 11.28 13.79 17.96
CA GLU A 241 11.01 14.92 17.06
C GLU A 241 9.65 15.60 17.31
N ALA A 242 8.97 15.28 18.41
CA ALA A 242 7.63 15.75 18.82
C ALA A 242 6.48 15.48 17.82
N SER A 243 6.76 15.18 16.56
CA SER A 243 5.79 14.75 15.54
C SER A 243 6.47 13.98 14.40
N TYR A 244 5.73 13.09 13.73
CA TYR A 244 6.19 12.42 12.51
C TYR A 244 6.35 13.39 11.33
N GLU A 245 5.55 14.46 11.32
CA GLU A 245 5.61 15.51 10.31
C GLU A 245 6.97 16.23 10.31
N GLY A 246 7.51 16.55 11.50
CA GLY A 246 8.85 17.12 11.65
C GLY A 246 9.94 16.24 11.02
N TYR A 247 9.86 14.93 11.28
CA TYR A 247 10.78 13.95 10.68
C TYR A 247 10.63 13.83 9.17
N ALA A 248 9.40 13.74 8.67
CA ALA A 248 9.12 13.66 7.24
C ALA A 248 9.65 14.91 6.52
N LYS A 249 9.43 16.10 7.10
CA LYS A 249 9.96 17.37 6.59
C LYS A 249 11.48 17.37 6.53
N LYS A 250 12.16 17.02 7.63
CA LYS A 250 13.63 16.96 7.69
C LYS A 250 14.22 15.94 6.72
N LYS A 251 13.56 14.82 6.52
CA LYS A 251 14.08 13.70 5.72
C LYS A 251 13.82 13.83 4.22
N TYR A 252 12.65 14.34 3.85
CA TYR A 252 12.18 14.34 2.47
C TYR A 252 12.22 15.74 1.86
N LEU A 253 11.70 16.76 2.55
CA LEU A 253 11.65 18.11 1.99
C LEU A 253 13.03 18.79 1.90
N SER A 254 13.97 18.44 2.78
CA SER A 254 15.36 18.92 2.69
C SER A 254 16.10 18.47 1.42
N ARG A 255 15.56 17.49 0.69
CA ARG A 255 16.14 16.88 -0.50
C ARG A 255 15.26 17.05 -1.74
N LEU A 256 14.39 18.06 -1.78
CA LEU A 256 13.51 18.32 -2.92
C LEU A 256 14.28 18.51 -4.23
N ASN A 257 15.49 19.07 -4.17
CA ASN A 257 16.39 19.22 -5.31
C ASN A 257 16.86 17.87 -5.90
N GLU A 258 16.71 16.77 -5.16
CA GLU A 258 17.03 15.40 -5.61
C GLU A 258 15.78 14.63 -6.11
N ALA A 259 14.61 15.25 -6.10
CA ALA A 259 13.34 14.58 -6.36
C ALA A 259 12.58 15.21 -7.53
N SER A 260 11.96 14.36 -8.37
CA SER A 260 10.79 14.80 -9.13
C SER A 260 9.61 14.87 -8.18
N TYR A 261 8.77 15.91 -8.29
CA TYR A 261 7.66 16.08 -7.37
C TYR A 261 6.44 16.73 -8.00
N ILE A 262 5.30 16.49 -7.36
CA ILE A 262 4.06 17.23 -7.55
C ILE A 262 3.50 17.58 -6.17
N PHE A 263 3.23 18.87 -5.95
CA PHE A 263 2.60 19.43 -4.75
C PHE A 263 1.15 19.79 -5.04
N TYR A 264 0.31 19.63 -4.03
CA TYR A 264 -1.03 20.20 -4.00
C TYR A 264 -1.12 21.25 -2.89
N LYS A 265 -1.34 22.52 -3.30
CA LYS A 265 -1.57 23.68 -2.40
C LYS A 265 -0.54 23.80 -1.25
N GLU A 266 0.70 23.40 -1.48
CA GLU A 266 1.80 23.36 -0.48
C GLU A 266 1.55 22.50 0.78
N LYS A 267 0.43 21.77 0.84
CA LYS A 267 0.05 20.96 2.01
C LYS A 267 0.53 19.52 1.92
N CYS A 268 0.49 18.96 0.72
CA CYS A 268 0.92 17.58 0.48
C CYS A 268 1.61 17.44 -0.87
N ALA A 269 2.42 16.38 -0.99
CA ALA A 269 3.22 16.10 -2.17
C ALA A 269 3.45 14.61 -2.39
N LEU A 270 3.66 14.27 -3.65
CA LEU A 270 4.27 13.01 -4.05
C LEU A 270 5.68 13.29 -4.51
N LEU A 271 6.64 12.58 -3.91
CA LEU A 271 8.07 12.79 -4.10
C LEU A 271 8.71 11.52 -4.66
N TRP A 272 9.37 11.63 -5.81
CA TRP A 272 10.11 10.55 -6.44
C TRP A 272 11.60 10.82 -6.36
N PHE A 273 12.24 10.15 -5.40
CA PHE A 273 13.70 10.14 -5.31
C PHE A 273 14.26 9.06 -6.23
N ALA A 274 15.24 9.45 -7.05
CA ALA A 274 16.07 8.50 -7.80
C ALA A 274 16.67 7.46 -6.85
N SER A 275 16.77 6.21 -7.32
CA SER A 275 17.51 5.21 -6.57
C SER A 275 18.97 5.65 -6.51
N LYS A 276 19.51 5.84 -5.30
CA LYS A 276 20.96 5.96 -5.15
C LYS A 276 21.51 4.60 -5.53
N GLU A 277 22.10 4.48 -6.72
CA GLU A 277 22.92 3.32 -7.04
C GLU A 277 23.95 3.22 -5.92
N LYS A 278 23.93 2.08 -5.22
CA LYS A 278 25.00 1.80 -4.27
C LYS A 278 26.25 1.65 -5.11
N ASN A 279 27.11 2.66 -5.11
CA ASN A 279 28.50 2.43 -5.46
C ASN A 279 29.01 1.37 -4.49
N ASP A 280 29.37 0.19 -4.99
CA ASP A 280 29.84 -1.00 -4.25
C ASP A 280 31.14 -0.81 -3.44
N LYS A 281 31.47 0.42 -3.04
CA LYS A 281 32.77 0.76 -2.44
C LYS A 281 32.72 1.49 -1.09
N SER A 282 31.59 1.68 -0.43
CA SER A 282 31.56 2.44 0.85
C SER A 282 30.92 1.78 2.07
N ASP A 283 30.37 0.57 1.99
CA ASP A 283 29.66 -0.05 3.14
C ASP A 283 30.50 -1.08 3.93
N SER A 284 31.82 -1.14 3.74
CA SER A 284 32.69 -2.01 4.56
C SER A 284 32.96 -1.47 5.98
N VAL A 285 32.47 -0.28 6.33
CA VAL A 285 32.78 0.37 7.63
C VAL A 285 31.64 0.30 8.65
N LEU A 286 30.41 -0.04 8.24
CA LEU A 286 29.26 -0.11 9.17
C LEU A 286 28.88 -1.52 9.65
N ILE A 287 29.60 -2.56 9.20
CA ILE A 287 29.34 -3.96 9.60
C ILE A 287 30.09 -4.35 10.88
N ASN A 288 31.07 -3.55 11.34
CA ASN A 288 31.82 -3.85 12.57
C ASN A 288 31.18 -3.37 13.88
N SER A 289 30.08 -2.61 13.84
CA SER A 289 29.45 -2.07 15.07
C SER A 289 28.27 -2.88 15.61
N LEU A 290 27.85 -3.96 14.93
CA LEU A 290 26.77 -4.85 15.40
C LEU A 290 27.26 -6.19 15.95
N ASN A 291 28.57 -6.48 15.87
CA ASN A 291 29.17 -7.74 16.35
C ASN A 291 29.94 -7.61 17.68
N SER A 292 29.86 -6.48 18.39
CA SER A 292 30.57 -6.26 19.66
C SER A 292 29.66 -6.08 20.88
N CYS A 293 28.55 -6.83 20.95
CA CYS A 293 27.93 -7.16 22.23
C CYS A 293 28.08 -8.67 22.45
N SER A 294 29.32 -9.07 22.68
CA SER A 294 29.65 -10.37 23.25
C SER A 294 29.05 -10.50 24.64
N LEU A 295 28.39 -11.64 24.85
CA LEU A 295 28.08 -12.23 26.15
C LEU A 295 29.24 -11.99 27.14
N GLY A 296 28.93 -11.29 28.22
CA GLY A 296 29.77 -11.21 29.42
C GLY A 296 29.02 -11.92 30.54
N SER A 297 29.65 -13.00 31.00
CA SER A 297 29.33 -13.85 32.14
C SER A 297 29.03 -13.11 33.43
#